data_AF-A0A6C1QEW4-F1
#
_entry.id   AF-A0A6C1QEW4-F1
#
_cell.length_a   1.000
_cell.length_b   1.000
_cell.length_c   1.000
_cell.angle_alpha   90.00
_cell.angle_beta   90.00
_cell.angle_gamma   90.00
#
_symmetry.space_group_name_H-M   'P 1'
#
loop_
_entity.id
_entity.type
_entity.pdbx_description
1 polymer ?
#
loop_
_entity_poly.entity_id
_entity_poly.type
_entity_poly.pdbx_seq_one_letter_code
_entity_poly.pdbx_strand_id
1 'polypeptide(L)'
;MKPRILLLAILVLAAIPFNTLAQIQWELHPIELDEEIKDRVRFGYLAVPENRNNPDSREIFMAFTVIESYNENSLPDPVIILPGGPGIGPNQFVNDIAGGNFAQQVLKNRDLVLIDIRGSGYSHPRLCENLDTEEFRLATTFTAGQAL
;
A
#
# COMPACT_ATOMS: atom_id res chain seq x y z
N MET A 1 -2.91 -66.84 -8.50
CA MET A 1 -3.99 -65.97 -9.03
C MET A 1 -4.07 -64.71 -8.17
N LYS A 2 -3.83 -63.52 -8.75
CA LYS A 2 -4.03 -62.20 -8.09
C LYS A 2 -5.52 -61.85 -8.05
N PRO A 3 -5.95 -61.05 -7.06
CA PRO A 3 -6.46 -59.71 -7.39
C PRO A 3 -5.89 -58.64 -6.43
N ARG A 4 -5.28 -57.55 -6.90
CA ARG A 4 -5.89 -56.27 -7.34
C ARG A 4 -6.73 -55.60 -6.24
N ILE A 5 -6.09 -54.76 -5.42
CA ILE A 5 -6.70 -53.53 -4.90
C ILE A 5 -5.66 -52.41 -5.03
N LEU A 6 -5.85 -51.65 -6.10
CA LEU A 6 -5.15 -50.42 -6.47
C LEU A 6 -6.16 -49.29 -6.22
N LEU A 7 -5.68 -48.14 -5.74
CA LEU A 7 -6.38 -46.86 -5.65
C LEU A 7 -7.55 -46.79 -4.65
N LEU A 8 -7.27 -46.30 -3.44
CA LEU A 8 -8.25 -45.54 -2.67
C LEU A 8 -7.83 -44.06 -2.66
N ALA A 9 -8.35 -43.35 -3.64
CA ALA A 9 -8.75 -41.94 -3.62
C ALA A 9 -7.96 -40.97 -2.73
N ILE A 10 -6.91 -40.39 -3.30
CA ILE A 10 -6.51 -39.00 -3.04
C ILE A 10 -7.66 -38.12 -3.54
N LEU A 11 -8.66 -37.82 -2.71
CA LEU A 11 -9.81 -37.02 -3.12
C LEU A 11 -10.36 -36.17 -1.97
N VAL A 12 -9.47 -35.40 -1.33
CA VAL A 12 -9.85 -34.20 -0.55
C VAL A 12 -8.73 -33.15 -0.72
N LEU A 13 -8.55 -32.62 -1.93
CA LEU A 13 -7.71 -31.43 -2.14
C LEU A 13 -8.45 -30.32 -2.91
N ALA A 14 -9.76 -30.42 -3.07
CA ALA A 14 -10.53 -29.49 -3.90
C ALA A 14 -11.77 -28.97 -3.15
N ALA A 15 -11.55 -28.23 -2.07
CA ALA A 15 -12.48 -27.23 -1.54
C ALA A 15 -11.83 -26.44 -0.39
N ILE A 16 -10.59 -25.98 -0.57
CA ILE A 16 -10.21 -24.78 0.18
C ILE A 16 -10.87 -23.65 -0.62
N PRO A 17 -11.90 -22.97 -0.11
CA PRO A 17 -12.32 -21.74 -0.77
C PRO A 17 -11.07 -20.88 -0.85
N PHE A 18 -10.66 -20.50 -2.06
CA PHE A 18 -9.73 -19.42 -2.28
C PHE A 18 -10.42 -18.17 -1.73
N ASN A 19 -10.46 -18.05 -0.41
CA ASN A 19 -10.58 -16.76 0.23
C ASN A 19 -9.35 -16.04 -0.28
N THR A 20 -9.55 -15.14 -1.22
CA THR A 20 -8.54 -14.21 -1.72
C THR A 20 -8.11 -13.37 -0.53
N LEU A 21 -7.24 -13.94 0.31
CA LEU A 21 -6.49 -13.19 1.30
C LEU A 21 -5.77 -12.15 0.48
N ALA A 22 -6.02 -10.88 0.79
CA ALA A 22 -5.42 -9.78 0.09
C ALA A 22 -3.91 -10.03 -0.02
N GLN A 23 -3.46 -10.32 -1.25
CA GLN A 23 -2.09 -10.76 -1.47
C GLN A 23 -1.24 -9.51 -1.63
N ILE A 24 -0.25 -9.37 -0.75
CA ILE A 24 0.76 -8.33 -0.89
C ILE A 24 1.69 -8.71 -2.05
N GLN A 25 1.84 -7.79 -3.00
CA GLN A 25 2.73 -7.90 -4.15
C GLN A 25 3.83 -6.83 -4.01
N TRP A 26 5.03 -7.25 -3.62
CA TRP A 26 6.16 -6.33 -3.43
C TRP A 26 6.78 -5.94 -4.77
N GLU A 27 7.10 -4.66 -4.94
CA GLU A 27 7.71 -4.09 -6.14
C GLU A 27 8.76 -3.04 -5.79
N LEU A 28 9.50 -2.57 -6.80
CA LEU A 28 10.37 -1.41 -6.64
C LEU A 28 9.52 -0.14 -6.50
N HIS A 29 9.96 0.78 -5.64
CA HIS A 29 9.27 2.06 -5.50
C HIS A 29 9.32 2.83 -6.85
N PRO A 30 8.22 3.45 -7.32
CA PRO A 30 8.18 4.09 -8.64
C PRO A 30 9.02 5.37 -8.79
N ILE A 31 9.55 5.91 -7.70
CA ILE A 31 10.40 7.10 -7.67
C ILE A 31 11.79 6.74 -7.13
N GLU A 32 12.78 7.56 -7.48
CA GLU A 32 14.10 7.51 -6.86
C GLU A 32 14.02 7.94 -5.39
N LEU A 33 14.50 7.08 -4.50
CA LEU A 33 14.48 7.30 -3.06
C LEU A 33 15.73 8.02 -2.61
N ASP A 34 15.58 8.93 -1.65
CA ASP A 34 16.73 9.60 -1.04
C ASP A 34 17.66 8.58 -0.35
N GLU A 35 18.96 8.84 -0.43
CA GLU A 35 20.01 7.98 0.13
C GLU A 35 19.80 7.64 1.61
N GLU A 36 19.18 8.54 2.37
CA GLU A 36 18.90 8.35 3.80
C GLU A 36 17.86 7.24 4.07
N ILE A 37 16.91 7.05 3.16
CA ILE A 37 15.75 6.16 3.39
C ILE A 37 15.71 4.95 2.46
N LYS A 38 16.50 4.94 1.37
CA LYS A 38 16.40 3.92 0.31
C LYS A 38 16.50 2.47 0.80
N ASP A 39 17.26 2.21 1.85
CA ASP A 39 17.46 0.87 2.41
C ASP A 39 16.38 0.47 3.45
N ARG A 40 15.45 1.38 3.76
CA ARG A 40 14.38 1.22 4.78
C ARG A 40 12.99 1.31 4.19
N VAL A 41 12.88 1.49 2.88
CA VAL A 41 11.60 1.67 2.19
C VAL A 41 11.24 0.39 1.44
N ARG A 42 10.02 -0.10 1.66
CA ARG A 42 9.44 -1.21 0.90
C ARG A 42 8.12 -0.80 0.28
N PHE A 43 7.99 -0.99 -1.02
CA PHE A 43 6.80 -0.63 -1.79
C PHE A 43 6.07 -1.89 -2.29
N GLY A 44 4.75 -1.83 -2.33
CA GLY A 44 3.98 -2.91 -2.93
C GLY A 44 2.50 -2.58 -3.10
N TYR A 45 1.77 -3.59 -3.54
CA TYR A 45 0.34 -3.52 -3.77
C TYR A 45 -0.41 -4.49 -2.88
N LEU A 46 -1.54 -4.03 -2.34
CA LEU A 46 -2.55 -4.86 -1.72
C LEU A 46 -3.65 -5.14 -2.73
N ALA A 47 -3.71 -6.37 -3.23
CA ALA A 47 -4.79 -6.83 -4.11
C ALA A 47 -6.08 -7.07 -3.31
N VAL A 48 -7.19 -6.43 -3.69
CA VAL A 48 -8.50 -6.58 -3.02
C VAL A 48 -9.64 -6.63 -4.04
N PRO A 49 -10.77 -7.29 -3.74
CA PRO A 49 -11.94 -7.24 -4.61
C PRO A 49 -12.49 -5.81 -4.69
N GLU A 50 -12.84 -5.38 -5.90
CA GLU A 50 -13.43 -4.07 -6.15
C GLU A 50 -14.76 -3.91 -5.42
N ASN A 51 -15.59 -4.96 -5.42
CA ASN A 51 -16.84 -5.02 -4.69
C ASN A 51 -16.66 -5.94 -3.47
N ARG A 52 -16.65 -5.35 -2.27
CA ARG A 52 -16.50 -6.12 -1.01
C ARG A 52 -17.64 -7.11 -0.75
N ASN A 53 -18.79 -6.94 -1.39
CA ASN A 53 -19.93 -7.86 -1.31
C ASN A 53 -19.87 -8.99 -2.35
N ASN A 54 -18.90 -8.95 -3.28
CA ASN A 54 -18.67 -9.97 -4.29
C ASN A 54 -17.16 -10.32 -4.35
N PRO A 55 -16.70 -11.38 -3.67
CA PRO A 55 -15.28 -11.76 -3.66
C PRO A 55 -14.75 -12.14 -5.04
N ASP A 56 -15.62 -12.54 -5.97
CA ASP A 56 -15.28 -12.89 -7.36
C ASP A 56 -15.32 -11.67 -8.31
N SER A 57 -15.47 -10.46 -7.76
CA SER A 57 -15.40 -9.23 -8.55
C SER A 57 -13.97 -8.95 -9.03
N ARG A 58 -13.84 -8.00 -9.97
CA ARG A 58 -12.54 -7.52 -10.46
C ARG A 58 -11.65 -7.12 -9.28
N GLU A 59 -10.37 -7.46 -9.34
CA GLU A 59 -9.39 -6.99 -8.35
C GLU A 59 -8.97 -5.54 -8.61
N ILE A 60 -8.71 -4.82 -7.54
CA ILE A 60 -8.01 -3.53 -7.55
C ILE A 60 -6.72 -3.66 -6.73
N PHE A 61 -5.73 -2.86 -7.07
CA PHE A 61 -4.40 -2.90 -6.47
C PHE A 61 -4.19 -1.59 -5.73
N MET A 62 -4.17 -1.64 -4.40
CA MET A 62 -3.90 -0.46 -3.59
C MET A 62 -2.41 -0.35 -3.31
N ALA A 63 -1.77 0.72 -3.79
CA ALA A 63 -0.35 0.94 -3.56
C ALA A 63 -0.08 1.35 -2.12
N PHE A 64 1.00 0.84 -1.55
CA PHE A 64 1.46 1.22 -0.23
C PHE A 64 2.98 1.20 -0.12
N THR A 65 3.50 2.00 0.80
CA THR A 65 4.90 2.01 1.21
C THR A 65 5.01 1.81 2.70
N VAL A 66 5.94 0.96 3.13
CA VAL A 66 6.41 0.87 4.51
C VAL A 66 7.77 1.55 4.58
N ILE A 67 7.89 2.55 5.45
CA ILE A 67 9.16 3.14 5.86
C ILE A 67 9.49 2.59 7.24
N GLU A 68 10.54 1.79 7.32
CA GLU A 68 10.94 1.10 8.54
C GLU A 68 11.55 2.08 9.55
N SER A 69 11.26 1.85 10.82
CA SER A 69 11.81 2.64 11.92
C SER A 69 13.34 2.66 11.91
N TYR A 70 13.92 3.72 12.45
CA TYR A 70 15.35 3.79 12.76
C TYR A 70 15.76 2.88 13.92
N ASN A 71 14.79 2.39 14.70
CA ASN A 71 15.02 1.49 15.83
C ASN A 71 14.79 0.03 15.41
N GLU A 72 15.82 -0.81 15.53
CA GLU A 72 15.74 -2.26 15.24
C GLU A 72 14.74 -3.00 16.16
N ASN A 73 14.45 -2.43 17.33
CA ASN A 73 13.41 -2.91 18.25
C ASN A 73 12.20 -1.99 18.22
N SER A 74 11.68 -1.72 17.02
CA SER A 74 10.49 -0.89 16.83
C SER A 74 9.26 -1.52 17.49
N LEU A 75 8.31 -0.65 17.85
CA LEU A 75 7.03 -1.08 18.38
C LEU A 75 6.20 -1.74 17.26
N PRO A 76 5.40 -2.78 17.57
CA PRO A 76 4.75 -3.62 16.56
C PRO A 76 3.56 -2.94 15.87
N ASP A 77 3.11 -1.77 16.35
CA ASP A 77 1.99 -1.01 15.80
C ASP A 77 2.50 0.16 14.91
N PRO A 78 2.40 0.03 13.57
CA PRO A 78 2.81 1.09 12.65
C PRO A 78 1.80 2.25 12.64
N VAL A 79 2.26 3.41 12.16
CA VAL A 79 1.40 4.57 11.92
C VAL A 79 1.06 4.64 10.44
N ILE A 80 -0.24 4.72 10.12
CA ILE A 80 -0.70 4.85 8.72
C ILE A 80 -1.00 6.33 8.43
N ILE A 81 -0.41 6.86 7.37
CA ILE A 81 -0.80 8.15 6.81
C ILE A 81 -1.95 7.93 5.84
N LEU A 82 -3.11 8.46 6.23
CA LEU A 82 -4.22 8.68 5.33
C LEU A 82 -4.23 10.17 4.99
N PRO A 83 -3.81 10.55 3.77
CA PRO A 83 -3.90 11.94 3.40
C PRO A 83 -5.37 12.35 3.30
N GLY A 84 -5.62 13.63 3.56
CA GLY A 84 -6.93 14.24 3.31
C GLY A 84 -7.20 14.41 1.82
N GLY A 85 -7.91 15.48 1.45
CA GLY A 85 -8.44 15.63 0.10
C GLY A 85 -9.60 14.66 -0.16
N PRO A 86 -9.92 14.41 -1.44
CA PRO A 86 -9.93 13.04 -1.93
C PRO A 86 -9.15 12.91 -3.25
N GLY A 87 -8.04 12.16 -3.24
CA GLY A 87 -7.27 11.93 -4.47
C GLY A 87 -5.76 12.08 -4.34
N ILE A 88 -5.27 12.46 -3.16
CA ILE A 88 -3.84 12.50 -2.86
C ILE A 88 -3.27 11.08 -2.80
N GLY A 89 -2.22 10.82 -3.59
CA GLY A 89 -1.39 9.62 -3.50
C GLY A 89 -0.11 9.91 -2.73
N PRO A 90 0.01 9.59 -1.42
CA PRO A 90 1.17 9.95 -0.62
C PRO A 90 2.46 9.26 -1.06
N ASN A 91 2.37 8.12 -1.76
CA ASN A 91 3.54 7.36 -2.19
C ASN A 91 4.43 8.16 -3.17
N GLN A 92 3.87 9.07 -3.98
CA GLN A 92 4.68 9.91 -4.88
C GLN A 92 5.51 10.98 -4.14
N PHE A 93 5.20 11.22 -2.87
CA PHE A 93 5.86 12.20 -2.00
C PHE A 93 6.63 11.52 -0.86
N VAL A 94 7.03 10.25 -1.02
CA VAL A 94 7.66 9.47 0.06
C VAL A 94 8.90 10.15 0.65
N ASN A 95 9.76 10.77 -0.17
CA ASN A 95 10.96 11.48 0.30
C ASN A 95 10.59 12.70 1.16
N ASP A 96 9.71 13.57 0.64
CA ASP A 96 9.22 14.76 1.36
C ASP A 96 8.54 14.39 2.69
N ILE A 97 7.71 13.35 2.67
CA ILE A 97 7.02 12.86 3.86
C ILE A 97 8.03 12.31 4.87
N ALA A 98 8.99 11.48 4.44
CA ALA A 98 9.99 10.90 5.32
C ALA A 98 10.86 11.96 5.99
N GLY A 99 11.22 13.03 5.27
CA GLY A 99 11.97 14.17 5.82
C GLY A 99 11.16 15.09 6.75
N GLY A 100 9.83 14.96 6.76
CA GLY A 100 8.95 15.81 7.55
C GLY A 100 9.07 15.57 9.06
N ASN A 101 8.95 16.64 9.86
CA ASN A 101 9.06 16.60 11.32
C ASN A 101 8.17 15.55 11.99
N PHE A 102 6.95 15.34 11.48
CA PHE A 102 6.04 14.32 12.00
C PHE A 102 6.57 12.91 11.74
N ALA A 103 6.94 12.60 10.50
CA ALA A 103 7.47 11.28 10.14
C ALA A 103 8.75 10.97 10.91
N GLN A 104 9.66 11.94 11.02
CA GLN A 104 10.89 11.83 11.82
C GLN A 104 10.63 11.53 13.30
N GLN A 105 9.51 11.99 13.87
CA GLN A 105 9.13 11.62 15.24
C GLN A 105 8.57 10.21 15.33
N VAL A 106 7.76 9.79 14.36
CA VAL A 106 7.20 8.43 14.29
C VAL A 106 8.32 7.39 14.10
N LEU A 107 9.18 7.61 13.11
CA LEU A 107 10.25 6.70 12.70
C LEU A 107 11.29 6.43 13.79
N LYS A 108 11.32 7.21 14.87
CA LYS A 108 12.14 6.92 16.05
C LYS A 108 11.81 5.56 16.67
N ASN A 109 10.54 5.14 16.64
CA ASN A 109 10.10 3.93 17.33
C ASN A 109 9.04 3.11 16.60
N ARG A 110 8.52 3.59 15.46
CA ARG A 110 7.43 2.93 14.73
C ARG A 110 7.68 3.01 13.24
N ASP A 111 7.24 2.00 12.52
CA ASP A 111 7.17 2.07 11.07
C ASP A 111 6.08 3.06 10.64
N LEU A 112 6.30 3.71 9.51
CA LEU A 112 5.34 4.61 8.87
C LEU A 112 4.82 3.95 7.59
N VAL A 113 3.51 3.92 7.42
CA VAL A 113 2.87 3.31 6.24
C VAL A 113 2.14 4.38 5.45
N LEU A 114 2.49 4.52 4.18
CA LEU A 114 1.80 5.38 3.22
C LEU A 114 0.85 4.50 2.40
N ILE A 115 -0.39 4.92 2.23
CA ILE A 115 -1.37 4.18 1.41
C ILE A 115 -2.00 5.13 0.41
N ASP A 116 -1.96 4.75 -0.86
CA ASP A 116 -2.76 5.41 -1.88
C ASP A 116 -4.18 4.86 -1.83
N ILE A 117 -5.17 5.74 -1.66
CA ILE A 117 -6.58 5.32 -1.69
C ILE A 117 -6.97 4.77 -3.07
N ARG A 118 -8.10 4.07 -3.16
CA ARG A 118 -8.56 3.50 -4.43
C ARG A 118 -8.69 4.61 -5.49
N GLY A 119 -8.17 4.40 -6.68
CA GLY A 119 -8.34 5.35 -7.78
C GLY A 119 -7.36 6.52 -7.83
N SER A 120 -6.42 6.64 -6.89
CA SER A 120 -5.44 7.73 -6.83
C SER A 120 -4.00 7.24 -6.72
N GLY A 121 -3.04 8.14 -6.96
CA GLY A 121 -1.61 7.83 -6.86
C GLY A 121 -1.23 6.64 -7.73
N TYR A 122 -0.43 5.73 -7.19
CA TYR A 122 -0.05 4.48 -7.83
C TYR A 122 -1.10 3.38 -7.68
N SER A 123 -2.26 3.59 -7.03
CA SER A 123 -3.32 2.58 -6.98
C SER A 123 -4.01 2.38 -8.33
N HIS A 124 -4.31 1.13 -8.69
CA HIS A 124 -4.90 0.76 -9.98
C HIS A 124 -6.28 0.07 -9.84
N PRO A 125 -7.24 0.40 -10.73
CA PRO A 125 -7.16 1.40 -11.79
C PRO A 125 -7.15 2.84 -11.24
N ARG A 126 -6.45 3.75 -11.91
CA ARG A 126 -6.53 5.19 -11.63
C ARG A 126 -7.84 5.76 -12.17
N LEU A 127 -8.51 6.62 -11.40
CA LEU A 127 -9.73 7.29 -11.85
C LEU A 127 -9.41 8.45 -12.80
N CYS A 128 -8.35 9.20 -12.51
CA CYS A 128 -7.83 10.28 -13.33
C CYS A 128 -6.29 10.27 -13.28
N GLU A 129 -5.64 10.64 -14.38
CA GLU A 129 -4.17 10.59 -14.48
C GLU A 129 -3.48 11.61 -13.59
N ASN A 130 -4.06 12.81 -13.37
CA ASN A 130 -3.41 13.91 -12.64
C ASN A 130 -4.13 14.30 -11.32
N LEU A 131 -4.94 13.40 -10.75
CA LEU A 131 -5.74 13.74 -9.56
C LEU A 131 -4.88 14.15 -8.36
N ASP A 132 -3.79 13.43 -8.16
CA ASP A 132 -2.83 13.55 -7.08
C ASP A 132 -2.00 14.85 -7.16
N THR A 133 -1.60 15.25 -8.36
CA THR A 133 -0.84 16.48 -8.64
C THR A 133 -1.72 17.72 -8.54
N GLU A 134 -2.93 17.69 -9.10
CA GLU A 134 -3.86 18.82 -9.02
C GLU A 134 -4.32 19.08 -7.57
N GLU A 135 -4.58 18.02 -6.79
CA GLU A 135 -5.02 18.20 -5.42
C GLU A 135 -3.90 18.72 -4.49
N PHE A 136 -2.66 18.26 -4.69
CA PHE A 136 -1.52 18.83 -3.97
C PHE A 136 -1.31 20.32 -4.31
N ARG A 137 -1.47 20.70 -5.58
CA ARG A 137 -1.45 22.11 -6.01
C ARG A 137 -2.55 22.93 -5.35
N LEU A 138 -3.77 22.39 -5.27
CA LEU A 138 -4.87 23.08 -4.61
C LEU A 138 -4.59 23.25 -3.11
N ALA A 139 -4.18 22.17 -2.42
CA ALA A 139 -3.88 22.20 -0.99
C ALA A 139 -2.80 23.23 -0.64
N THR A 140 -1.73 23.31 -1.43
CA THR A 140 -0.64 24.29 -1.26
C THR A 140 -1.08 25.72 -1.62
N THR A 141 -1.92 25.89 -2.64
CA THR A 141 -2.47 27.22 -3.00
C THR A 141 -3.38 27.76 -1.91
N PHE A 142 -4.24 26.93 -1.32
CA PHE A 142 -5.11 27.35 -0.21
C PHE A 142 -4.33 27.69 1.06
N THR A 143 -3.28 26.94 1.40
CA THR A 143 -2.44 27.27 2.56
C THR A 143 -1.60 28.53 2.33
N ALA A 144 -1.07 28.74 1.13
CA ALA A 144 -0.34 29.97 0.79
C ALA A 144 -1.26 31.21 0.77
N GLY A 145 -2.51 31.07 0.32
CA GLY A 145 -3.51 32.15 0.31
C GLY A 145 -4.07 32.52 1.69
N GLN A 146 -3.95 31.64 2.69
CA GLN A 146 -4.37 31.90 4.08
C GLN A 146 -3.27 32.56 4.94
N ALA A 147 -2.06 32.74 4.39
CA ALA A 147 -0.94 33.37 5.07
C ALA A 147 -0.81 34.89 4.78
N LEU A 148 -1.85 35.53 4.21
CA LEU A 148 -1.92 36.97 3.96
C LEU A 148 -3.01 37.64 4.80
#